data_AF-A0A2J6T3L0-F1
#
_entry.id   AF-A0A2J6T3L0-F1
#
_cell.length_a   1.000
_cell.length_b   1.000
_cell.length_c   1.000
_cell.angle_alpha   90.00
_cell.angle_beta   90.00
_cell.angle_gamma   90.00
#
_symmetry.space_group_name_H-M   'P 1'
#
loop_
_entity.id
_entity.type
_entity.pdbx_description
1 polymer ?
#
loop_
_entity_poly.entity_id
_entity_poly.type
_entity_poly.pdbx_seq_one_letter_code
_entity_poly.pdbx_strand_id
1 'polypeptide(L)'
;SMLMAIQNTTLFDDGYGQNPTTSSLEVHMAELYNHKVGVFLLSGAIGNQIALRTLLTQPPHSVLSGHRAHILCLEAGGVSMLRGTMVEGVV
;
A
#
# COMPACT_ATOMS: atom_id res chain seq x y z
N SER A 1 -24.01 8.18 -6.51
CA SER A 1 -23.59 8.34 -5.09
C SER A 1 -22.77 7.12 -4.68
N MET A 2 -22.09 7.16 -3.52
CA MET A 2 -21.35 5.98 -3.03
C MET A 2 -22.26 4.77 -2.81
N LEU A 3 -23.48 4.98 -2.30
CA LEU A 3 -24.47 3.92 -2.12
C LEU A 3 -24.83 3.24 -3.45
N MET A 4 -25.05 4.01 -4.52
CA MET A 4 -25.31 3.44 -5.86
C MET A 4 -24.11 2.68 -6.42
N ALA A 5 -22.87 3.14 -6.15
CA ALA A 5 -21.67 2.44 -6.58
C ALA A 5 -21.57 1.06 -5.91
N ILE A 6 -21.85 0.98 -4.61
CA ILE A 6 -21.90 -0.29 -3.86
C ILE A 6 -23.01 -1.20 -4.41
N GLN A 7 -24.17 -0.65 -4.78
CA GLN A 7 -25.26 -1.45 -5.35
C GLN A 7 -24.94 -2.01 -6.74
N ASN A 8 -24.11 -1.31 -7.53
CA ASN A 8 -23.83 -1.63 -8.93
C ASN A 8 -22.45 -2.27 -9.15
N THR A 9 -21.65 -2.46 -8.10
CA THR A 9 -20.30 -3.04 -8.20
C THR A 9 -20.34 -4.51 -8.58
N THR A 10 -19.26 -5.01 -9.18
CA THR A 10 -19.05 -6.45 -9.37
C THR A 10 -18.64 -7.12 -8.06
N LEU A 11 -19.07 -8.37 -7.85
CA LEU A 11 -18.83 -9.15 -6.62
C LEU A 11 -18.02 -10.45 -6.89
N PHE A 12 -17.17 -10.43 -7.92
CA PHE A 12 -16.32 -11.57 -8.26
C PHE A 12 -15.07 -11.65 -7.38
N ASP A 13 -14.36 -12.76 -7.49
CA ASP A 13 -13.17 -13.07 -6.68
C ASP A 13 -11.97 -12.20 -7.09
N ASP A 14 -11.46 -11.43 -6.13
CA ASP A 14 -10.29 -10.57 -6.32
C ASP A 14 -8.96 -11.32 -6.16
N GLY A 15 -8.92 -12.38 -5.34
CA GLY A 15 -7.70 -13.17 -5.09
C GLY A 15 -7.19 -13.89 -6.34
N TYR A 16 -8.09 -14.20 -7.28
CA TYR A 16 -7.76 -14.72 -8.61
C TYR A 16 -7.79 -13.65 -9.72
N GLY A 17 -7.94 -12.37 -9.38
CA GLY A 17 -7.97 -11.26 -10.35
C GLY A 17 -9.21 -11.24 -11.24
N GLN A 18 -10.33 -11.80 -10.77
CA GLN A 18 -11.56 -11.95 -11.56
C GLN A 18 -12.55 -10.80 -11.34
N ASN A 19 -12.22 -9.80 -10.51
CA ASN A 19 -13.10 -8.67 -10.21
C ASN A 19 -12.81 -7.46 -11.12
N PRO A 20 -13.69 -7.14 -12.10
CA PRO A 20 -13.48 -6.01 -13.02
C PRO A 20 -13.52 -4.64 -12.34
N THR A 21 -14.26 -4.50 -11.23
CA THR A 21 -14.32 -3.22 -10.51
C THR A 21 -12.99 -2.91 -9.84
N THR A 22 -12.33 -3.91 -9.21
CA THR A 22 -10.99 -3.71 -8.64
C THR A 22 -9.97 -3.42 -9.74
N SER A 23 -9.92 -4.23 -10.79
CA SER A 23 -8.89 -4.09 -11.82
C SER A 23 -9.03 -2.78 -12.62
N SER A 24 -10.26 -2.32 -12.87
CA SER A 24 -10.47 -1.00 -13.50
C SER A 24 -10.01 0.16 -12.62
N LEU A 25 -10.21 0.08 -11.30
CA LEU A 25 -9.68 1.08 -10.35
C LEU A 25 -8.14 1.08 -10.36
N GLU A 26 -7.53 -0.10 -10.32
CA GLU A 26 -6.07 -0.27 -10.33
C GLU A 26 -5.45 0.29 -11.61
N VAL A 27 -6.02 -0.02 -12.79
CA VAL A 27 -5.59 0.52 -14.09
C VAL A 27 -5.74 2.03 -14.13
N HIS A 28 -6.90 2.55 -13.72
CA HIS A 28 -7.15 4.00 -13.71
C HIS A 28 -6.15 4.76 -12.84
N MET A 29 -5.84 4.24 -11.65
CA MET A 29 -4.85 4.84 -10.75
C MET A 29 -3.42 4.73 -11.31
N ALA A 30 -3.08 3.60 -11.94
CA ALA A 30 -1.77 3.44 -12.59
C ALA A 30 -1.57 4.48 -13.70
N GLU A 31 -2.58 4.69 -14.54
CA GLU A 31 -2.56 5.71 -15.60
C GLU A 31 -2.44 7.12 -15.02
N LEU A 32 -3.23 7.43 -13.98
CA LEU A 32 -3.24 8.75 -13.35
C LEU A 32 -1.87 9.15 -12.77
N TYR A 33 -1.13 8.21 -12.19
CA TYR A 33 0.19 8.44 -11.60
C TYR A 33 1.36 8.06 -12.53
N ASN A 34 1.08 7.73 -13.80
CA ASN A 34 2.09 7.33 -14.78
C ASN A 34 2.95 6.13 -14.33
N HIS A 35 2.30 5.12 -13.73
CA HIS A 35 2.89 3.86 -13.31
C HIS A 35 2.43 2.71 -14.22
N LYS A 36 3.24 1.64 -14.29
CA LYS A 36 2.91 0.47 -15.13
C LYS A 36 1.74 -0.35 -14.58
N VAL A 37 1.61 -0.41 -13.25
CA VAL A 37 0.63 -1.25 -12.54
C VAL A 37 0.23 -0.52 -11.25
N GLY A 38 -1.05 -0.62 -10.90
CA GLY A 38 -1.60 -0.21 -9.60
C GLY A 38 -2.10 -1.44 -8.84
N VAL A 39 -2.16 -1.35 -7.51
CA VAL A 39 -2.72 -2.40 -6.65
C VAL A 39 -3.61 -1.75 -5.61
N PHE A 40 -4.85 -2.21 -5.47
CA PHE A 40 -5.78 -1.74 -4.46
C PHE A 40 -5.50 -2.42 -3.12
N LEU A 41 -5.41 -1.63 -2.04
CA LEU A 41 -5.11 -2.13 -0.70
C LEU A 41 -6.10 -1.56 0.32
N LEU A 42 -6.38 -2.36 1.36
CA LEU A 42 -7.40 -2.05 2.36
C LEU A 42 -7.08 -0.81 3.20
N SER A 43 -5.80 -0.44 3.32
CA SER A 43 -5.38 0.76 4.02
C SER A 43 -4.02 1.27 3.52
N GLY A 44 -3.76 2.56 3.77
CA GLY A 44 -2.46 3.16 3.48
C GLY A 44 -1.31 2.53 4.28
N ALA A 45 -1.55 2.09 5.53
CA ALA A 45 -0.55 1.41 6.33
C ALA A 45 -0.11 0.09 5.69
N ILE A 46 -1.05 -0.72 5.19
CA ILE A 46 -0.72 -1.95 4.45
C ILE A 46 0.08 -1.61 3.19
N GLY A 47 -0.31 -0.56 2.46
CA GLY A 47 0.42 -0.05 1.30
C GLY A 47 1.87 0.31 1.60
N ASN A 48 2.11 1.09 2.65
CA ASN A 48 3.46 1.46 3.06
C ASN A 48 4.30 0.23 3.42
N GLN A 49 3.73 -0.72 4.16
CA GLN A 49 4.46 -1.94 4.55
C GLN A 49 4.74 -2.86 3.35
N ILE A 50 3.85 -2.97 2.36
CA ILE A 50 4.12 -3.73 1.14
C ILE A 50 5.19 -3.02 0.30
N ALA A 51 5.10 -1.70 0.11
CA ALA A 51 6.08 -0.92 -0.63
C ALA A 51 7.49 -1.04 -0.02
N LEU A 52 7.58 -0.97 1.32
CA LEU A 52 8.85 -1.23 2.01
C LEU A 52 9.31 -2.69 1.84
N ARG A 53 8.41 -3.67 1.66
CA ARG A 53 8.82 -5.08 1.44
C ARG A 53 9.51 -5.25 0.10
N THR A 54 8.93 -4.62 -0.91
CA THR A 54 9.41 -4.74 -2.28
C THR A 54 10.78 -4.09 -2.44
N LEU A 55 11.08 -3.07 -1.61
CA LEU A 55 12.36 -2.38 -1.60
C LEU A 55 13.40 -3.02 -0.66
N LEU A 56 12.97 -3.51 0.51
CA LEU A 56 13.86 -4.03 1.55
C LEU A 56 13.89 -5.57 1.52
N THR A 57 14.72 -6.12 0.63
CA THR A 57 14.73 -7.56 0.32
C THR A 57 15.43 -8.45 1.36
N GLN A 58 16.45 -7.97 2.07
CA GLN A 58 17.13 -8.71 3.15
C GLN A 58 17.52 -7.83 4.35
N PRO A 59 17.27 -8.22 5.61
CA PRO A 59 17.81 -7.47 6.75
C PRO A 59 19.35 -7.60 6.83
N PRO A 60 20.05 -6.66 7.48
CA PRO A 60 19.54 -5.44 8.11
C PRO A 60 19.44 -4.26 7.13
N HIS A 61 18.46 -3.39 7.35
CA HIS A 61 18.32 -2.12 6.64
C HIS A 61 18.08 -0.97 7.62
N SER A 62 18.45 0.24 7.18
CA SER A 62 18.05 1.49 7.82
C SER A 62 17.30 2.37 6.82
N VAL A 63 16.21 2.99 7.27
CA VAL A 63 15.36 3.88 6.45
C VAL A 63 15.32 5.25 7.12
N LEU A 64 15.67 6.29 6.36
CA LEU A 64 15.45 7.66 6.76
C LEU A 64 14.01 8.06 6.42
N SER A 65 13.32 8.67 7.37
CA SER A 65 11.98 9.21 7.17
C SER A 65 11.85 10.56 7.86
N GLY A 66 10.87 11.38 7.47
CA GLY A 66 10.54 12.57 8.26
C GLY A 66 10.14 12.15 9.69
N HIS A 67 10.55 12.90 10.71
CA HIS A 67 10.27 12.59 12.12
C HIS A 67 8.77 12.50 12.47
N ARG A 68 7.88 12.95 11.57
CA ARG A 68 6.41 12.87 11.68
C ARG A 68 5.78 11.88 10.71
N ALA A 69 6.58 11.09 10.00
CA ALA A 69 6.09 10.18 8.98
C ALA A 69 5.15 9.12 9.59
N HIS A 70 4.07 8.80 8.89
CA HIS A 70 3.07 7.84 9.36
C HIS A 70 3.70 6.46 9.66
N ILE A 71 4.62 6.01 8.79
CA ILE A 71 5.37 4.74 8.95
C ILE A 71 6.19 4.67 10.24
N LEU A 72 6.59 5.82 10.78
CA LEU A 72 7.37 5.93 12.01
C LEU A 72 6.46 6.10 13.23
N CYS A 73 5.50 7.02 13.16
CA CYS A 73 4.72 7.44 14.33
C CYS A 73 3.42 6.66 14.56
N LEU A 74 2.80 6.11 13.50
CA LEU A 74 1.39 5.70 13.52
C LEU A 74 1.13 4.30 12.98
N GLU A 75 2.17 3.56 12.60
CA GLU A 75 2.05 2.17 12.10
C GLU A 75 2.55 1.13 13.11
N ALA A 76 2.54 1.47 14.40
CA ALA A 76 2.85 0.59 15.53
C ALA A 76 4.19 -0.16 15.38
N GLY A 77 5.21 0.49 14.78
CA GLY A 77 6.52 -0.13 14.56
C GLY A 77 6.54 -1.22 13.48
N GLY A 78 5.54 -1.26 12.60
CA GLY A 78 5.40 -2.28 11.54
C GLY A 78 6.66 -2.47 10.68
N VAL A 79 7.36 -1.38 10.36
CA VAL A 79 8.60 -1.42 9.58
C VAL A 79 9.68 -2.24 10.29
N SER A 80 9.88 -2.02 11.59
CA SER A 80 10.86 -2.74 12.39
C SER A 80 10.44 -4.18 12.65
N MET A 81 9.17 -4.41 13.01
CA MET A 81 8.66 -5.75 13.33
C MET A 81 8.63 -6.68 12.11
N LEU A 82 8.17 -6.21 10.96
CA LEU A 82 7.98 -7.05 9.78
C LEU A 82 9.23 -7.21 8.92
N ARG A 83 10.23 -6.31 9.09
CA ARG A 83 11.40 -6.22 8.20
C ARG A 83 12.75 -6.16 8.89
N GLY A 84 12.80 -6.14 10.23
CA GLY A 84 14.06 -5.98 10.96
C GLY A 84 14.81 -4.71 10.55
N THR A 85 14.06 -3.65 10.21
CA THR A 85 14.60 -2.39 9.70
C THR A 85 14.56 -1.33 10.80
N MET A 86 15.66 -0.61 10.98
CA MET A 86 15.70 0.58 11.82
C MET A 86 15.16 1.78 11.02
N VAL A 87 14.25 2.55 11.62
CA VAL A 87 13.75 3.79 11.01
C VAL A 87 14.32 4.97 11.78
N GLU A 88 14.98 5.88 11.09
CA GLU A 88 15.56 7.08 11.64
C GLU A 88 14.73 8.30 11.19
N GLY A 89 14.24 9.06 12.17
CA GLY A 89 13.42 10.25 11.95
C GLY A 89 14.27 11.50 11.81
N VAL A 90 14.17 12.19 10.69
CA VAL A 90 14.90 13.43 10.39
C VAL A 90 13.96 14.64 10.46
N VAL A 91 14.47 15.75 11.00
CA VAL A 91 13.78 17.04 11.13
C VAL A 91 13.98 17.90 9.88
#